data_AF-A0A939XJS2-F1
#
_entry.id   AF-A0A939XJS2-F1
#
_cell.length_a   1.000
_cell.length_b   1.000
_cell.length_c   1.000
_cell.angle_alpha   90.00
_cell.angle_beta   90.00
_cell.angle_gamma   90.00
#
_symmetry.space_group_name_H-M   'P 1'
#
loop_
_entity.id
_entity.type
_entity.pdbx_description
1 polymer ?
#
loop_
_entity_poly.entity_id
_entity_poly.type
_entity_poly.pdbx_seq_one_letter_code
_entity_poly.pdbx_strand_id
1 'polypeptide(L)'
;MRYGYFDAENREYVITRPDTPTAWANYLGSPDYGAIISGNAGGYSFEKSGANGRIIRYRFNGVPLDQPGRYIYIRDNEDGDYWSASWAPVCKPLEDYKSECRHGTAYTLITGTYRDIEA
;
A
#
# COMPACT_ATOMS: atom_id res chain seq x y z
N MET A 1 -18.48 10.37 3.61
CA MET A 1 -18.12 9.32 2.63
C MET A 1 -17.33 8.23 3.36
N ARG A 2 -17.43 6.95 2.97
CA ARG A 2 -16.70 5.83 3.60
C ARG A 2 -15.70 5.25 2.59
N TYR A 3 -14.51 4.88 3.06
CA TYR A 3 -13.44 4.29 2.23
C TYR A 3 -13.21 2.80 2.53
N GLY A 4 -13.94 2.26 3.50
CA GLY A 4 -13.73 0.89 3.97
C GLY A 4 -14.70 0.48 5.08
N TYR A 5 -14.52 -0.73 5.59
CA TYR A 5 -15.34 -1.35 6.63
C TYR A 5 -14.53 -2.37 7.44
N PHE A 6 -15.05 -2.76 8.61
CA PHE A 6 -14.49 -3.84 9.41
C PHE A 6 -15.03 -5.19 8.91
N ASP A 7 -14.12 -6.11 8.64
CA ASP A 7 -14.40 -7.52 8.43
C ASP A 7 -14.10 -8.25 9.76
N ALA A 8 -15.14 -8.46 10.55
CA ALA A 8 -15.00 -9.02 11.89
C ALA A 8 -14.63 -10.52 11.88
N GLU A 9 -15.00 -11.24 10.81
CA GLU A 9 -14.69 -12.66 10.65
C GLU A 9 -13.19 -12.84 10.44
N ASN A 10 -12.61 -12.08 9.52
CA ASN A 10 -11.17 -12.12 9.22
C ASN A 10 -10.32 -11.26 10.17
N ARG A 11 -10.96 -10.42 11.00
CA ARG A 11 -10.33 -9.44 11.90
C ARG A 11 -9.47 -8.43 11.13
N GLU A 12 -10.04 -7.91 10.05
CA GLU A 12 -9.38 -6.98 9.15
C GLU A 12 -10.16 -5.67 9.04
N TYR A 13 -9.46 -4.61 8.66
CA TYR A 13 -10.08 -3.43 8.08
C TYR A 13 -9.88 -3.45 6.56
N VAL A 14 -10.98 -3.46 5.82
CA VAL A 14 -11.01 -3.53 4.36
C VAL A 14 -11.20 -2.13 3.80
N ILE A 15 -10.21 -1.66 3.04
CA ILE A 15 -10.21 -0.39 2.30
C ILE A 15 -10.58 -0.70 0.85
N THR A 16 -11.71 -0.19 0.38
CA THR A 16 -12.26 -0.51 -0.95
C THR A 16 -11.93 0.55 -2.01
N ARG A 17 -11.23 1.61 -1.62
CA ARG A 17 -10.82 2.72 -2.49
C ARG A 17 -9.47 3.26 -2.04
N PRO A 18 -8.49 3.41 -2.94
CA PRO A 18 -7.10 3.74 -2.56
C PRO A 18 -6.85 5.25 -2.38
N ASP A 19 -7.81 6.10 -2.75
CA ASP A 19 -7.76 7.55 -2.64
C ASP A 19 -8.24 8.07 -1.28
N THR A 20 -7.82 7.40 -0.20
CA THR A 20 -8.14 7.83 1.16
C THR A 20 -7.64 9.25 1.43
N PRO A 21 -8.31 10.07 2.28
CA PRO A 21 -7.91 11.47 2.49
C PRO A 21 -6.52 11.65 3.09
N THR A 22 -5.99 10.58 3.70
CA THR A 22 -4.62 10.45 4.20
C THR A 22 -4.19 9.00 4.09
N ALA A 23 -2.88 8.73 4.21
CA ALA A 23 -2.36 7.36 4.22
C ALA A 23 -2.82 6.62 5.48
N TRP A 24 -3.67 5.62 5.30
CA TRP A 24 -4.01 4.67 6.35
C TRP A 24 -2.95 3.58 6.37
N ALA A 25 -2.35 3.38 7.54
CA ALA A 25 -1.19 2.52 7.71
C ALA A 25 -1.45 1.37 8.68
N ASN A 26 -0.68 0.31 8.48
CA ASN A 26 -0.58 -0.85 9.34
C ASN A 26 0.88 -1.07 9.77
N TYR A 27 1.05 -1.89 10.80
CA TYR A 27 2.34 -2.33 11.30
C TYR A 27 2.55 -3.80 10.97
N LEU A 28 3.72 -4.12 10.43
CA LEU A 28 4.16 -5.47 10.13
C LEU A 28 5.37 -5.83 11.00
N GLY A 29 5.57 -7.12 11.22
CA GLY A 29 6.82 -7.65 11.74
C GLY A 29 6.71 -8.34 13.11
N SER A 30 7.84 -8.34 13.81
CA SER A 30 8.09 -9.01 15.08
C SER A 30 8.71 -8.03 16.09
N PRO A 31 9.08 -8.44 17.30
CA PRO A 31 9.76 -7.55 18.24
C PRO A 31 11.08 -6.97 17.69
N ASP A 32 11.82 -7.72 16.86
CA ASP A 32 13.11 -7.29 16.32
C ASP A 32 13.01 -6.54 14.99
N TYR A 33 12.02 -6.87 14.15
CA TYR A 33 11.79 -6.20 12.86
C TYR A 33 10.46 -5.48 12.86
N GLY A 34 10.47 -4.19 12.53
CA GLY A 34 9.24 -3.41 12.36
C GLY A 34 9.13 -2.85 10.94
N ALA A 35 7.91 -2.81 10.42
CA ALA A 35 7.61 -2.09 9.19
C ALA A 35 6.27 -1.37 9.30
N ILE A 36 6.23 -0.14 8.80
CA ILE A 36 5.01 0.64 8.61
C ILE A 36 4.67 0.55 7.13
N ILE A 37 3.44 0.18 6.79
CA ILE A 37 2.96 0.06 5.41
C ILE A 37 1.59 0.74 5.26
N SER A 38 1.39 1.51 4.20
CA SER A 38 0.06 2.06 3.86
C SER A 38 -0.72 1.18 2.89
N GLY A 39 -2.00 1.47 2.68
CA GLY A 39 -2.80 0.86 1.61
C GLY A 39 -2.29 1.14 0.18
N ASN A 40 -1.41 2.14 0.02
CA ASN A 40 -0.72 2.45 -1.23
C ASN A 40 0.73 1.95 -1.27
N ALA A 41 1.06 0.98 -0.39
CA ALA A 41 2.38 0.37 -0.23
C ALA A 41 3.52 1.33 0.17
N GLY A 42 3.20 2.56 0.57
CA GLY A 42 4.13 3.52 1.15
C GLY A 42 4.62 3.10 2.54
N GLY A 43 5.70 3.72 3.01
CA GLY A 43 6.24 3.51 4.36
C GLY A 43 7.66 2.97 4.40
N TYR A 44 8.13 2.62 5.60
CA TYR A 44 9.50 2.14 5.81
C TYR A 44 9.60 0.96 6.78
N SER A 45 10.77 0.33 6.81
CA SER A 45 11.11 -0.77 7.71
C SER A 45 12.40 -0.49 8.46
N PHE A 46 12.56 -1.19 9.58
CA PHE A 46 13.70 -1.06 10.46
C PHE A 46 13.93 -2.34 11.27
N GLU A 47 15.17 -2.53 11.72
CA GLU A 47 15.55 -3.55 12.72
C GLU A 47 15.82 -2.85 14.05
N LYS A 48 15.13 -3.25 15.12
CA LYS A 48 15.23 -2.81 16.54
C LYS A 48 14.94 -1.33 16.83
N SER A 49 15.33 -0.41 15.95
CA SER A 49 15.17 1.03 16.12
C SER A 49 14.66 1.69 14.85
N GLY A 50 13.49 2.34 14.93
CA GLY A 50 12.94 3.13 13.83
C GLY A 50 13.82 4.32 13.42
N ALA A 51 14.73 4.79 14.28
CA ALA A 51 15.65 5.88 14.01
C ALA A 51 16.99 5.39 13.45
N ASN A 52 17.64 4.45 14.16
CA ASN A 52 19.02 4.04 13.85
C ASN A 52 19.11 2.76 13.02
N GLY A 53 18.06 1.94 13.01
CA GLY A 53 18.02 0.64 12.33
C GLY A 53 17.24 0.68 11.02
N ARG A 54 17.10 1.85 10.39
CA ARG A 54 16.25 2.04 9.22
C ARG A 54 16.81 1.31 8.00
N ILE A 55 15.98 0.49 7.34
CA ILE A 55 16.37 -0.33 6.19
C ILE A 55 15.98 0.37 4.88
N ILE A 56 14.74 0.85 4.76
CA ILE A 56 14.29 1.63 3.59
C ILE A 56 13.88 3.05 4.00
N ARG A 57 13.96 3.99 3.06
CA ARG A 57 13.67 5.41 3.32
C ARG A 57 12.16 5.69 3.34
N TYR A 58 11.77 6.78 4.00
CA TYR A 58 10.43 7.36 3.92
C TYR A 58 10.53 8.87 4.12
N ARG A 59 9.75 9.66 3.37
CA ARG A 59 9.72 11.12 3.50
C ARG A 59 8.48 11.55 4.27
N PHE A 60 8.65 11.84 5.55
CA PHE A 60 7.59 12.43 6.37
C PHE A 60 7.16 13.76 5.79
N ASN A 61 5.85 13.97 5.66
CA ASN A 61 5.27 15.17 5.05
C ASN A 61 5.83 15.49 3.64
N GLY A 62 6.22 14.45 2.90
CA GLY A 62 6.68 14.60 1.52
C GLY A 62 5.55 15.06 0.59
N VAL A 63 5.94 15.65 -0.55
CA VAL A 63 5.03 15.93 -1.67
C VAL A 63 5.57 15.20 -2.90
N PRO A 64 4.82 14.24 -3.48
CA PRO A 64 3.58 13.66 -2.96
C PRO A 64 3.78 12.94 -1.61
N LEU A 65 2.69 12.83 -0.84
CA LEU A 65 2.68 12.12 0.46
C LEU A 65 2.89 10.62 0.25
N ASP A 66 3.25 9.93 1.34
CA ASP A 66 3.30 8.46 1.40
C ASP A 66 4.35 7.79 0.49
N GLN A 67 5.55 8.40 0.39
CA GLN A 67 6.63 7.89 -0.47
C GLN A 67 8.03 8.08 0.13
N PRO A 68 9.00 7.21 -0.22
CA PRO A 68 8.86 5.98 -1.01
C PRO A 68 8.22 4.81 -0.23
N GLY A 69 8.14 3.64 -0.87
CA GLY A 69 7.45 2.45 -0.38
C GLY A 69 7.98 1.17 -1.05
N ARG A 70 7.23 0.06 -0.93
CA ARG A 70 7.54 -1.22 -1.58
C ARG A 70 6.65 -1.39 -2.80
N TYR A 71 7.14 -0.98 -3.96
CA TYR A 71 6.34 -0.96 -5.17
C TYR A 71 6.68 -2.12 -6.09
N ILE A 72 5.65 -2.74 -6.64
CA ILE A 72 5.75 -3.66 -7.76
C ILE A 72 5.14 -2.93 -8.96
N TYR A 73 5.94 -2.74 -10.00
CA TYR A 73 5.49 -2.16 -11.26
C TYR A 73 5.21 -3.27 -12.25
N ILE A 74 4.11 -3.14 -12.97
CA ILE A 74 3.66 -4.06 -14.00
C ILE A 74 3.61 -3.27 -15.29
N ARG A 75 4.08 -3.88 -16.38
CA ARG A 75 4.12 -3.28 -17.71
C ARG A 75 3.60 -4.29 -18.71
N ASP A 76 2.64 -3.88 -19.52
CA ASP A 76 2.24 -4.59 -20.72
C ASP A 76 3.34 -4.40 -21.78
N ASN A 77 3.86 -5.50 -22.30
CA ASN A 77 4.95 -5.45 -23.28
C ASN A 77 4.47 -5.17 -24.71
N GLU A 78 3.18 -5.32 -25.00
CA GLU A 78 2.62 -5.10 -26.34
C GLU A 78 2.47 -3.61 -26.67
N ASP A 79 1.87 -2.84 -25.77
CA ASP A 79 1.62 -1.39 -25.95
C ASP A 79 2.52 -0.51 -25.06
N GLY A 80 3.22 -1.11 -24.11
CA GLY A 80 4.13 -0.42 -23.20
C GLY A 80 3.47 0.32 -22.06
N ASP A 81 2.16 0.17 -21.88
CA ASP A 81 1.45 0.73 -20.74
C ASP A 81 1.92 0.09 -19.43
N TYR A 82 1.88 0.85 -18.33
CA TYR A 82 2.37 0.40 -17.03
C TYR A 82 1.54 0.93 -15.87
N TRP A 83 1.52 0.17 -14.78
CA TRP A 83 0.84 0.51 -13.54
C TRP A 83 1.61 -0.07 -12.35
N SER A 84 1.22 0.30 -11.14
CA SER A 84 1.70 -0.33 -9.92
C SER A 84 0.66 -1.33 -9.40
N ALA A 85 1.11 -2.40 -8.73
CA ALA A 85 0.22 -3.38 -8.09
C ALA A 85 -0.57 -2.75 -6.92
N SER A 86 0.03 -1.78 -6.23
CA SER A 86 -0.70 -0.78 -5.45
C SER A 86 -1.16 0.37 -6.35
N TRP A 87 -2.22 1.10 -5.99
CA TRP A 87 -2.68 2.21 -6.83
C TRP A 87 -1.61 3.30 -7.03
N ALA A 88 -1.05 3.81 -5.93
CA ALA A 88 0.16 4.63 -6.01
C ALA A 88 1.42 3.74 -6.22
N PRO A 89 2.50 4.24 -6.83
CA PRO A 89 2.73 5.64 -7.21
C PRO A 89 2.31 5.99 -8.64
N VAL A 90 1.85 5.04 -9.46
CA VAL A 90 1.46 5.35 -10.86
C VAL A 90 0.11 6.06 -10.92
N CYS A 91 -0.81 5.71 -10.00
CA CYS A 91 -2.12 6.33 -9.83
C CYS A 91 -2.97 6.33 -11.11
N LYS A 92 -3.19 5.13 -11.68
CA LYS A 92 -4.11 4.96 -12.82
C LYS A 92 -5.52 5.50 -12.48
N PRO A 93 -6.29 5.96 -13.48
CA PRO A 93 -7.65 6.45 -13.26
C PRO A 93 -8.52 5.41 -12.53
N LEU A 94 -9.28 5.84 -11.53
CA LEU A 94 -10.05 4.93 -10.66
C LEU A 94 -11.30 4.37 -11.35
N GLU A 95 -11.71 4.96 -12.47
CA GLU A 95 -12.71 4.38 -13.37
C GLU A 95 -12.23 3.06 -14.00
N ASP A 96 -10.91 2.89 -14.17
CA ASP A 96 -10.31 1.72 -14.82
C ASP A 96 -9.56 0.81 -13.83
N TYR A 97 -9.13 1.36 -12.69
CA TYR A 97 -8.32 0.67 -11.68
C TYR A 97 -9.14 0.35 -10.43
N LYS A 98 -9.28 -0.94 -10.12
CA LYS A 98 -9.93 -1.43 -8.90
C LYS A 98 -8.85 -1.75 -7.87
N SER A 99 -9.09 -1.39 -6.61
CA SER A 99 -8.17 -1.71 -5.52
C SER A 99 -8.91 -2.13 -4.27
N GLU A 100 -8.36 -3.12 -3.58
CA GLU A 100 -8.73 -3.49 -2.23
C GLU A 100 -7.47 -3.60 -1.38
N CYS A 101 -7.48 -3.01 -0.19
CA CYS A 101 -6.43 -3.23 0.79
C CYS A 101 -7.05 -3.76 2.09
N ARG A 102 -6.52 -4.88 2.59
CA ARG A 102 -6.91 -5.48 3.86
C ARG A 102 -5.78 -5.31 4.86
N HIS A 103 -6.02 -4.55 5.91
CA HIS A 103 -5.13 -4.46 7.05
C HIS A 103 -5.57 -5.46 8.12
N GLY A 104 -4.77 -6.50 8.34
CA GLY A 104 -4.95 -7.46 9.41
C GLY A 104 -3.91 -7.27 10.52
N THR A 105 -3.92 -8.17 11.50
CA THR A 105 -2.93 -8.12 12.60
C THR A 105 -1.57 -8.60 12.10
N ALA A 106 -0.61 -7.67 12.00
CA ALA A 106 0.76 -7.91 11.54
C ALA A 106 0.92 -8.31 10.05
N TYR A 107 -0.13 -8.16 9.24
CA TYR A 107 -0.08 -8.36 7.79
C TYR A 107 -0.96 -7.35 7.05
N THR A 108 -0.63 -7.13 5.78
CA THR A 108 -1.42 -6.31 4.86
C THR A 108 -1.49 -7.02 3.52
N LEU A 109 -2.69 -7.16 2.97
CA LEU A 109 -2.93 -7.55 1.58
C LEU A 109 -3.32 -6.30 0.78
N ILE A 110 -2.70 -6.10 -0.37
CA ILE A 110 -3.08 -5.05 -1.33
C ILE A 110 -3.29 -5.78 -2.65
N THR A 111 -4.48 -5.61 -3.22
CA THR A 111 -4.84 -6.17 -4.51
C THR A 111 -5.23 -5.02 -5.44
N GLY A 112 -4.71 -5.07 -6.65
CA GLY A 112 -4.99 -4.11 -7.72
C GLY A 112 -5.39 -4.85 -8.99
N THR A 113 -6.51 -4.45 -9.59
CA THR A 113 -6.96 -4.97 -10.89
C THR A 113 -7.01 -3.84 -11.92
N TYR A 114 -6.30 -4.00 -13.02
CA TYR A 114 -6.32 -3.07 -14.16
C TYR A 114 -6.19 -3.87 -15.46
N ARG A 115 -7.04 -3.55 -16.45
CA ARG A 115 -7.09 -4.25 -17.76
C ARG A 115 -7.11 -5.78 -17.61
N ASP A 116 -7.98 -6.27 -16.73
CA ASP A 116 -8.17 -7.71 -16.44
C ASP A 116 -6.94 -8.44 -15.85
N ILE A 117 -5.91 -7.70 -15.43
CA ILE A 117 -4.75 -8.23 -14.72
C ILE A 117 -4.87 -7.88 -13.25
N GLU A 118 -4.92 -8.91 -12.41
CA GLU A 118 -4.90 -8.80 -10.95
C GLU A 118 -3.49 -9.05 -10.42
N ALA A 119 -3.06 -8.23 -9.46
CA ALA A 119 -1.78 -8.35 -8.77
C ALA A 119 -1.89 -7.92 -7.30
#